data_AF-A0A7W0KQW7-F1
#
_entry.id   AF-A0A7W0KQW7-F1
#
_cell.length_a   1.000
_cell.length_b   1.000
_cell.length_c   1.000
_cell.angle_alpha   90.00
_cell.angle_beta   90.00
_cell.angle_gamma   90.00
#
_symmetry.space_group_name_H-M   'P 1'
#
loop_
_entity.id
_entity.type
_entity.pdbx_description
1 polymer ?
#
loop_
_entity_poly.entity_id
_entity_poly.type
_entity_poly.pdbx_seq_one_letter_code
_entity_poly.pdbx_strand_id
1 'polypeptide(L)'
;MSVDLYVCRECKGSSSLLSRLEDRLAVGGGQQGELAHPDQPEVVVHVVKCQDICKGAVAGLEVHGRLTWFRRLRGPKAAKALAKLARRGGVGPIPERLASHRVSERDGRQVRR
;
A
#
# COMPACT_ATOMS: atom_id res chain seq x y z
N MET A 1 9.22 -5.04 13.16
CA MET A 1 9.41 -5.35 11.73
C MET A 1 8.95 -4.16 10.91
N SER A 2 9.61 -3.81 9.82
CA SER A 2 9.22 -2.69 8.96
C SER A 2 8.57 -3.22 7.68
N VAL A 3 7.62 -2.48 7.12
CA VAL A 3 6.89 -2.82 5.90
C VAL A 3 7.08 -1.71 4.90
N ASP A 4 7.66 -2.07 3.75
CA ASP A 4 7.86 -1.13 2.67
C ASP A 4 6.59 -1.00 1.82
N LEU A 5 6.08 0.23 1.73
CA LEU A 5 4.97 0.63 0.88
C LEU A 5 5.47 1.55 -0.23
N TYR A 6 5.51 1.05 -1.45
CA TYR A 6 5.95 1.81 -2.62
C TYR A 6 4.77 2.51 -3.28
N VAL A 7 4.90 3.79 -3.63
CA VAL A 7 3.87 4.55 -4.36
C VAL A 7 4.50 5.16 -5.61
N CYS A 8 3.94 4.85 -6.77
CA CYS A 8 4.41 5.45 -8.01
C CYS A 8 3.97 6.92 -8.06
N ARG A 9 4.91 7.86 -8.21
CA ARG A 9 4.61 9.30 -8.28
C ARG A 9 4.08 9.76 -9.64
N GLU A 10 4.41 9.05 -10.70
CA GLU A 10 4.16 9.50 -12.08
C GLU A 10 2.76 9.11 -12.58
N CYS A 11 2.08 8.16 -11.94
CA CYS A 11 0.77 7.74 -12.41
C CYS A 11 -0.33 8.76 -12.04
N LYS A 12 -1.32 8.96 -12.92
CA LYS A 12 -2.49 9.80 -12.65
C LYS A 12 -3.21 9.39 -11.34
N GLY A 13 -3.30 10.34 -10.40
CA GLY A 13 -3.93 10.16 -9.08
C GLY A 13 -3.01 9.66 -7.97
N SER A 14 -1.71 9.54 -8.25
CA SER A 14 -0.66 9.16 -7.27
C SER A 14 -0.61 10.10 -6.08
N SER A 15 -0.60 11.43 -6.29
CA SER A 15 -0.51 12.42 -5.21
C SER A 15 -1.69 12.33 -4.26
N SER A 16 -2.90 12.14 -4.80
CA SER A 16 -4.11 11.93 -3.98
C SER A 16 -4.15 10.56 -3.29
N LEU A 17 -3.39 9.58 -3.77
CA LEU A 17 -3.22 8.30 -3.08
C LEU A 17 -2.20 8.46 -1.95
N LEU A 18 -1.06 9.12 -2.22
CA LEU A 18 -0.01 9.37 -1.26
C LEU A 18 -0.50 10.16 -0.06
N SER A 19 -1.11 11.34 -0.28
CA SER A 19 -1.68 12.16 0.81
C SER A 19 -2.71 11.39 1.64
N ARG A 20 -3.50 10.51 1.01
CA ARG A 20 -4.48 9.65 1.68
C ARG A 20 -3.85 8.48 2.45
N LEU A 21 -2.67 8.03 2.05
CA LEU A 21 -1.91 7.01 2.75
C LEU A 21 -1.17 7.65 3.93
N GLU A 22 -0.54 8.79 3.72
CA GLU A 22 0.11 9.58 4.78
C GLU A 22 -0.88 9.94 5.88
N ASP A 23 -2.04 10.52 5.53
CA ASP A 23 -3.13 10.79 6.48
C ASP A 23 -3.51 9.53 7.27
N ARG A 24 -3.73 8.40 6.58
CA ARG A 24 -4.13 7.16 7.25
C ARG A 24 -3.03 6.50 8.04
N LEU A 25 -1.77 6.65 7.67
CA LEU A 25 -0.64 6.05 8.38
C LEU A 25 -0.24 6.94 9.56
N ALA A 26 -0.32 8.27 9.42
CA ALA A 26 -0.14 9.25 10.49
C ALA A 26 -1.24 9.17 11.56
N VAL A 27 -2.51 9.04 11.15
CA VAL A 27 -3.66 8.85 12.06
C VAL A 27 -3.65 7.45 12.73
N GLY A 28 -2.64 6.63 12.45
CA GLY A 28 -2.41 5.35 13.14
C GLY A 28 -1.74 5.43 14.49
N GLY A 29 -1.19 6.60 14.86
CA GLY A 29 -0.67 6.84 16.20
C GLY A 29 -1.74 7.08 17.27
N GLY A 30 -3.04 7.18 16.91
CA GLY A 30 -4.05 7.53 17.90
C GLY A 30 -5.49 7.19 17.52
N GLN A 31 -6.11 6.41 18.41
CA GLN A 31 -7.55 6.18 18.64
C GLN A 31 -8.29 5.16 17.76
N GLN A 32 -9.11 4.23 18.26
CA GLN A 32 -9.49 3.76 19.61
C GLN A 32 -10.28 2.45 19.38
N GLY A 33 -10.08 1.41 20.21
CA GLY A 33 -11.06 0.30 20.34
C GLY A 33 -10.67 -1.11 19.90
N GLU A 34 -9.43 -1.36 19.45
CA GLU A 34 -8.92 -2.72 19.28
C GLU A 34 -7.47 -2.70 19.77
N LEU A 35 -7.18 -3.50 20.79
CA LEU A 35 -5.94 -3.53 21.56
C LEU A 35 -4.72 -3.19 20.69
N ALA A 36 -4.09 -2.05 20.98
CA ALA A 36 -2.80 -1.69 20.40
C ALA A 36 -1.81 -2.80 20.75
N HIS A 37 -1.63 -3.75 19.84
CA HIS A 37 -0.57 -4.75 19.97
C HIS A 37 0.77 -4.02 19.85
N PRO A 38 1.69 -4.18 20.81
CA PRO A 38 3.02 -3.57 20.78
C PRO A 38 3.90 -4.08 19.62
N ASP A 39 3.39 -4.99 18.79
CA ASP A 39 4.07 -5.62 17.66
C ASP A 39 3.59 -5.10 16.30
N GLN A 40 2.93 -3.94 16.23
CA GLN A 40 2.54 -3.39 14.93
C GLN A 40 3.79 -2.97 14.13
N PRO A 41 3.92 -3.42 12.87
CA PRO A 41 5.08 -3.10 12.07
C PRO A 41 5.07 -1.64 11.62
N GLU A 42 6.26 -1.04 11.60
CA GLU A 42 6.47 0.30 11.07
C GLU A 42 6.22 0.30 9.56
N VAL A 43 5.42 1.23 9.04
CA VAL A 43 5.16 1.33 7.60
C VAL A 43 6.01 2.45 7.02
N VAL A 44 6.96 2.09 6.15
CA VAL A 44 7.83 3.05 5.47
C VAL A 44 7.30 3.28 4.05
N VAL A 45 6.95 4.53 3.75
CA VAL A 45 6.42 4.90 2.43
C VAL A 45 7.54 5.35 1.51
N HIS A 46 7.72 4.66 0.39
CA HIS A 46 8.71 4.95 -0.63
C HIS A 46 8.06 5.50 -1.88
N VAL A 47 8.48 6.68 -2.31
CA VAL A 47 8.03 7.25 -3.58
C VAL A 47 8.92 6.76 -4.70
N VAL A 48 8.33 6.11 -5.72
CA VAL A 48 9.07 5.47 -6.83
C VAL A 48 8.65 6.03 -8.19
N LYS A 49 9.49 5.80 -9.21
CA LYS A 49 9.18 6.12 -10.61
C LYS A 49 8.11 5.20 -11.20
N CYS A 50 7.75 5.44 -12.46
CA CYS A 50 6.85 4.62 -13.24
C CYS A 50 7.25 3.13 -13.20
N GLN A 51 6.26 2.28 -12.99
CA GLN A 51 6.42 0.83 -12.95
C GLN A 51 5.82 0.16 -14.20
N ASP A 52 5.53 0.92 -15.25
CA ASP A 52 4.91 0.45 -16.52
C ASP A 52 3.56 -0.27 -16.35
N ILE A 53 2.92 -0.06 -15.21
CA ILE A 53 1.59 -0.56 -14.86
C ILE A 53 0.63 0.57 -14.53
N CYS A 54 1.01 1.81 -14.86
CA CYS A 54 0.27 3.05 -14.61
C CYS A 54 -1.05 3.11 -15.41
N LYS A 55 -2.07 2.35 -14.99
CA LYS A 55 -3.47 2.50 -15.45
C LYS A 55 -4.30 3.32 -14.45
N GLY A 56 -3.66 4.23 -13.71
CA GLY A 56 -4.17 4.97 -12.55
C GLY A 56 -3.15 4.93 -11.41
N ALA A 57 -3.52 5.38 -10.21
CA ALA A 57 -2.64 5.31 -9.04
C ALA A 57 -2.17 3.86 -8.78
N VAL A 58 -0.87 3.72 -8.54
CA VAL A 58 -0.17 2.44 -8.35
C VAL A 58 0.57 2.47 -7.03
N ALA A 59 0.48 1.37 -6.30
CA ALA A 59 1.31 1.13 -5.13
C ALA A 59 1.76 -0.33 -5.08
N GLY A 60 2.93 -0.57 -4.50
CA GLY A 60 3.46 -1.90 -4.19
C GLY A 60 3.55 -2.07 -2.68
N LEU A 61 3.20 -3.24 -2.18
CA LEU A 61 3.32 -3.58 -0.76
C LEU A 61 3.95 -4.95 -0.64
N GLU A 62 4.84 -5.15 0.32
CA GLU A 62 5.32 -6.48 0.66
C GLU A 62 4.20 -7.28 1.33
N VAL A 63 3.81 -8.40 0.72
CA VAL A 63 2.74 -9.29 1.18
C VAL A 63 3.30 -10.71 1.16
N HIS A 64 3.34 -11.37 2.33
CA HIS A 64 3.96 -12.70 2.50
C HIS A 64 5.40 -12.78 1.95
N GLY A 65 6.22 -11.76 2.21
CA GLY A 65 7.61 -11.68 1.75
C GLY A 65 7.77 -11.46 0.24
N ARG A 66 6.70 -11.08 -0.46
CA ARG A 66 6.71 -10.78 -1.89
C ARG A 66 6.16 -9.39 -2.17
N LEU A 67 6.88 -8.62 -2.98
CA LEU A 67 6.39 -7.33 -3.43
C LEU A 67 5.20 -7.51 -4.39
N THR A 68 4.01 -7.22 -3.90
CA THR A 68 2.77 -7.27 -4.67
C THR A 68 2.35 -5.88 -5.11
N TRP A 69 2.09 -5.73 -6.41
CA TRP A 69 1.68 -4.46 -7.00
C TRP A 69 0.16 -4.36 -7.15
N PHE A 70 -0.37 -3.17 -6.89
CA PHE A 70 -1.77 -2.80 -7.04
C PHE A 70 -1.89 -1.58 -7.95
N ARG A 71 -2.83 -1.62 -8.90
CA ARG A 71 -3.12 -0.52 -9.82
C ARG A 71 -4.57 -0.08 -9.74
N ARG A 72 -4.86 1.11 -10.27
CA ARG A 72 -6.21 1.70 -10.27
C ARG A 72 -6.73 1.92 -8.84
N LEU A 73 -5.84 2.27 -7.91
CA LEU A 73 -6.16 2.58 -6.52
C LEU A 73 -6.88 3.93 -6.43
N ARG A 74 -8.16 3.95 -6.80
CA ARG A 74 -8.98 5.16 -6.83
C ARG A 74 -9.81 5.28 -5.56
N GLY A 75 -9.79 6.48 -5.00
CA GLY A 75 -10.67 6.87 -3.90
C GLY A 75 -10.24 6.40 -2.51
N PRO A 76 -10.98 6.83 -1.48
CA PRO A 76 -10.60 6.64 -0.08
C PRO A 76 -10.65 5.18 0.39
N LYS A 77 -11.56 4.36 -0.19
CA LYS A 77 -11.71 2.96 0.20
C LYS A 77 -10.49 2.11 -0.16
N ALA A 78 -9.91 2.33 -1.35
CA ALA A 78 -8.71 1.63 -1.79
C ALA A 78 -7.50 1.99 -0.91
N ALA A 79 -7.31 3.28 -0.62
CA ALA A 79 -6.27 3.76 0.28
C ALA A 79 -6.44 3.21 1.71
N LYS A 80 -7.68 3.14 2.23
CA LYS A 80 -7.98 2.52 3.53
C LYS A 80 -7.61 1.04 3.58
N ALA A 81 -7.99 0.29 2.55
CA ALA A 81 -7.66 -1.13 2.48
C ALA A 81 -6.15 -1.37 2.42
N LEU A 82 -5.43 -0.54 1.65
CA LEU A 82 -3.98 -0.64 1.50
C LEU A 82 -3.26 -0.30 2.81
N ALA A 83 -3.64 0.79 3.48
CA ALA A 83 -3.12 1.15 4.79
C ALA A 83 -3.40 0.06 5.85
N LYS A 84 -4.61 -0.53 5.83
CA LYS A 84 -4.97 -1.63 6.75
C LYS A 84 -4.10 -2.87 6.52
N LEU A 85 -3.80 -3.21 5.27
CA LEU A 85 -2.92 -4.34 4.94
C LEU A 85 -1.46 -4.04 5.35
N ALA A 86 -0.99 -2.82 5.10
CA ALA A 86 0.36 -2.40 5.50
C ALA A 86 0.56 -2.46 7.02
N ARG A 87 -0.40 -1.96 7.81
CA ARG A 87 -0.37 -2.05 9.28
C ARG A 87 -0.41 -3.47 9.84
N ARG A 88 -0.79 -4.46 9.03
CA ARG A 88 -0.77 -5.88 9.40
C ARG A 88 0.53 -6.56 9.02
N GLY A 89 1.56 -5.82 8.60
CA GLY A 89 2.79 -6.44 8.13
C GLY A 89 2.73 -6.94 6.69
N GLY A 90 1.66 -6.63 5.95
CA GLY A 90 1.34 -7.38 4.74
C GLY A 90 0.99 -8.85 5.02
N VAL A 91 0.73 -9.21 6.28
CA VAL A 91 0.36 -10.56 6.70
C VAL A 91 -1.16 -10.73 6.59
N GLY A 92 -1.55 -11.88 6.02
CA GLY A 92 -2.95 -12.30 5.91
C GLY A 92 -3.54 -12.17 4.50
N PRO A 93 -4.85 -12.38 4.35
CA PRO A 93 -5.51 -12.35 3.05
C PRO A 93 -5.58 -10.91 2.52
N ILE A 94 -5.27 -10.75 1.23
CA ILE A 94 -5.48 -9.50 0.52
C ILE A 94 -6.99 -9.23 0.52
N PRO A 95 -7.46 -8.07 1.04
CA PRO A 95 -8.88 -7.72 1.00
C PRO A 95 -9.42 -7.80 -0.43
N GLU A 96 -10.62 -8.33 -0.63
CA GLU A 96 -11.23 -8.53 -1.96
C GLU A 96 -11.19 -7.26 -2.83
N ARG A 97 -11.41 -6.10 -2.18
CA ARG A 97 -11.30 -4.78 -2.81
C ARG A 97 -9.92 -4.50 -3.40
N LEU A 98 -8.85 -4.96 -2.77
CA LEU A 98 -7.49 -4.85 -3.30
C LEU A 98 -7.14 -6.00 -4.25
N ALA A 99 -7.73 -7.18 -4.06
CA ALA A 99 -7.47 -8.34 -4.91
C ALA A 99 -7.79 -8.05 -6.39
N SER A 100 -8.90 -7.36 -6.67
CA SER A 100 -9.25 -6.91 -8.03
C SER A 100 -8.30 -5.86 -8.63
N HIS A 101 -7.51 -5.21 -7.79
CA HIS A 101 -6.51 -4.22 -8.18
C HIS A 101 -5.10 -4.81 -8.29
N ARG A 102 -4.89 -6.07 -7.90
CA ARG A 102 -3.59 -6.76 -7.94
C ARG A 102 -3.12 -6.91 -9.39
N VAL A 103 -1.82 -6.74 -9.58
CA VAL A 103 -1.14 -6.93 -10.87
C VAL A 103 -0.21 -8.12 -10.75
N SER A 104 -0.72 -9.32 -11.06
CA SER A 104 0.03 -10.57 -10.99
C SER A 104 1.28 -10.57 -11.86
N GLU A 105 1.22 -9.91 -13.03
CA GLU A 105 2.34 -9.79 -13.99
C GLU A 105 3.59 -9.12 -13.40
N ARG A 106 3.43 -8.33 -12.32
CA ARG A 106 4.50 -7.60 -11.64
C ARG A 106 4.83 -8.17 -10.26
N ASP A 107 4.12 -9.20 -9.81
CA ASP A 107 4.31 -9.76 -8.48
C ASP A 107 5.74 -10.32 -8.31
N GLY A 108 6.40 -9.98 -7.21
CA GLY A 108 7.80 -10.33 -6.95
C GLY A 108 8.82 -9.59 -7.83
N ARG A 109 8.41 -8.68 -8.73
CA ARG A 109 9.36 -7.86 -9.48
C ARG A 109 9.84 -6.69 -8.65
N GLN A 110 11.15 -6.44 -8.71
CA GLN A 110 11.77 -5.29 -8.07
C GLN A 110 11.20 -3.96 -8.57
N VAL A 111 11.26 -2.97 -7.68
CA VAL A 111 10.97 -1.56 -7.96
C VAL A 111 11.92 -1.02 -9.03
N ARG A 112 11.35 -0.35 -10.03
CA ARG A 112 12.12 0.54 -10.92
C ARG A 112 12.44 1.84 -10.18
N ARG A 113 13.72 2.18 -10.05
CA ARG A 113 14.22 3.39 -9.37
C ARG A 113 14.41 4.57 -10.33
#